data_AF-A0A934DTP5-F1
#
_entry.id   AF-A0A934DTP5-F1
#
_cell.length_a   1.000
_cell.length_b   1.000
_cell.length_c   1.000
_cell.angle_alpha   90.00
_cell.angle_beta   90.00
_cell.angle_gamma   90.00
#
_symmetry.space_group_name_H-M   'P 1'
#
loop_
_entity.id
_entity.type
_entity.pdbx_description
1 polymer ?
#
loop_
_entity_poly.entity_id
_entity_poly.type
_entity_poly.pdbx_seq_one_letter_code
_entity_poly.pdbx_strand_id
1 'polypeptide(L)' 'MPTEAVQCRPLEVAVGDRGIERAIKHLKRKVASEGIVRELKQRRSYMKPSVKRRKKAAEAARRRRKRARMEAV' A
#
# COMPACT_ATOMS: atom_id res chain seq x y z
N MET A 1 5.72 26.84 0.27
CA MET A 1 6.95 26.08 0.48
C MET A 1 6.63 24.94 1.45
N PRO A 2 6.76 23.65 1.10
CA PRO A 2 6.56 22.58 2.08
C PRO A 2 7.90 22.30 2.77
N THR A 3 8.12 22.91 3.95
CA THR A 3 9.32 22.71 4.79
C THR A 3 9.16 21.61 5.85
N GLU A 4 8.08 20.85 5.83
CA GLU A 4 8.01 19.63 6.64
C GLU A 4 8.53 18.47 5.80
N ALA A 5 9.82 18.18 5.97
CA ALA A 5 10.38 16.90 5.54
C ALA A 5 9.53 15.81 6.20
N VAL A 6 8.69 15.14 5.41
CA VAL A 6 7.89 13.99 5.86
C VAL A 6 8.88 13.00 6.47
N GLN A 7 8.90 12.88 7.79
CA GLN A 7 9.66 11.87 8.50
C GLN A 7 9.03 10.51 8.18
N CYS A 8 9.36 9.95 7.02
CA CYS A 8 9.03 8.58 6.67
C CYS A 8 9.84 7.69 7.61
N ARG A 9 9.23 7.26 8.73
CA ARG A 9 9.85 6.27 9.62
C ARG A 9 10.14 5.02 8.79
N PRO A 10 11.39 4.52 8.75
CA PRO A 10 11.72 3.34 7.95
C PRO A 10 10.93 2.13 8.45
N LEU A 11 10.58 1.25 7.52
CA LEU A 11 9.73 0.10 7.80
C LEU A 11 10.57 -1.03 8.41
N GLU A 12 10.42 -1.24 9.72
CA GLU A 12 11.22 -2.18 10.49
C GLU A 12 10.47 -3.48 10.83
N VAL A 13 11.21 -4.59 10.84
CA VAL A 13 10.73 -5.90 11.30
C VAL A 13 11.80 -6.54 12.18
N ALA A 14 11.47 -6.73 13.45
CA ALA A 14 12.30 -7.49 14.37
C ALA A 14 12.29 -8.98 14.00
N VAL A 15 13.47 -9.59 13.96
CA VAL A 15 13.64 -11.03 13.80
C VAL A 15 13.65 -11.64 15.20
N GLY A 16 12.62 -12.39 15.54
CA GLY A 16 12.59 -13.18 16.78
C GLY A 16 12.93 -14.65 16.52
N ASP A 17 12.62 -15.51 17.48
CA ASP A 17 13.01 -16.94 17.49
C ASP A 17 12.35 -17.78 16.40
N ARG A 18 11.34 -17.22 15.71
CA ARG A 18 10.56 -17.91 14.66
C ARG A 18 11.24 -17.91 13.28
N GLY A 19 12.52 -17.53 13.22
CA GLY A 19 13.38 -17.62 12.03
C GLY A 19 13.28 -16.46 11.03
N ILE A 20 14.34 -16.32 10.23
CA ILE A 20 14.57 -15.21 9.28
C ILE A 20 13.56 -15.19 8.14
N GLU A 21 13.21 -16.35 7.58
CA GLU A 21 12.26 -16.44 6.45
C GLU A 21 10.89 -15.86 6.79
N ARG A 22 10.44 -16.09 8.04
CA ARG A 22 9.16 -15.57 8.52
C ARG A 22 9.20 -14.06 8.67
N ALA A 23 10.32 -13.50 9.13
CA ALA A 23 10.53 -12.06 9.19
C ALA A 23 10.51 -11.42 7.78
N ILE A 24 11.15 -12.05 6.79
CA ILE A 24 11.11 -11.59 5.38
C ILE A 24 9.67 -11.59 4.84
N LYS A 25 8.91 -12.65 5.11
CA LYS A 25 7.49 -12.74 4.69
C LYS A 25 6.65 -11.66 5.36
N HIS A 26 6.91 -11.37 6.63
CA HIS A 26 6.22 -10.31 7.37
C HIS A 26 6.56 -8.91 6.82
N LEU A 27 7.84 -8.65 6.54
CA LEU A 27 8.30 -7.42 5.91
C LEU A 27 7.61 -7.20 4.56
N LYS A 28 7.60 -8.22 3.70
CA LYS A 28 6.89 -8.16 2.40
C LYS A 28 5.40 -7.84 2.56
N ARG A 29 4.73 -8.41 3.58
CA ARG A 29 3.33 -8.11 3.86
C ARG A 29 3.12 -6.68 4.37
N LYS A 30 3.96 -6.18 5.28
CA LYS A 30 3.88 -4.80 5.76
C LYS A 30 4.08 -3.79 4.61
N VAL A 31 5.08 -4.01 3.76
CA VAL A 31 5.34 -3.18 2.56
C VAL A 31 4.15 -3.15 1.61
N ALA A 32 3.46 -4.29 1.44
CA ALA A 32 2.25 -4.36 0.63
C ALA A 32 1.05 -3.65 1.30
N SER A 33 0.96 -3.72 2.63
CA SER A 33 -0.11 -3.11 3.43
C SER A 33 -0.05 -1.58 3.42
N GLU A 34 1.15 -1.00 3.56
CA GLU A 34 1.35 0.45 3.47
C GLU A 34 1.12 0.99 2.07
N GLY A 35 1.14 0.14 1.04
CA GLY A 35 0.82 0.55 -0.33
C GLY A 35 1.91 1.39 -1.00
N ILE A 36 3.11 1.49 -0.41
CA ILE A 36 4.27 2.22 -0.94
C ILE A 36 4.54 1.84 -2.39
N VAL A 37 4.58 0.54 -2.70
CA VAL A 37 4.86 0.04 -4.07
C VAL A 37 3.79 0.50 -5.06
N ARG A 38 2.53 0.59 -4.62
CA ARG A 38 1.42 1.04 -5.46
C ARG A 38 1.52 2.53 -5.75
N GLU A 39 1.88 3.31 -4.72
CA GLU A 39 2.07 4.74 -4.83
C GLU A 39 3.25 5.09 -5.75
N LEU A 40 4.38 4.42 -5.57
CA LEU A 40 5.55 4.57 -6.44
C LEU A 40 5.20 4.26 -7.91
N LYS A 41 4.45 3.20 -8.17
CA LYS A 41 3.97 2.89 -9.54
C LYS A 41 3.06 3.96 -10.11
N GLN A 42 2.22 4.59 -9.28
CA GLN A 42 1.32 5.65 -9.73
C GLN A 42 2.04 6.99 -9.94
N ARG A 43 3.14 7.24 -9.21
CA ARG A 43 3.98 8.44 -9.34
C ARG A 43 5.01 8.34 -10.48
N ARG A 44 5.29 7.13 -11.00
CA ARG A 44 6.29 6.90 -12.07
C ARG A 44 5.99 7.64 -13.38
N SER A 45 4.73 7.89 -13.70
CA SER A 45 4.33 8.62 -14.91
C SER A 45 3.22 9.61 -14.62
N TYR A 46 3.20 10.73 -15.38
CA TYR A 46 2.13 11.70 -15.28
C TYR A 46 0.80 11.07 -15.73
N MET A 47 -0.20 11.13 -14.86
CA MET A 47 -1.57 10.81 -15.21
C MET A 47 -2.42 12.07 -15.15
N LYS A 48 -3.14 12.36 -16.24
CA LYS A 48 -4.12 13.44 -16.28
C LYS A 48 -5.10 13.33 -15.09
N PRO A 49 -5.46 14.45 -14.42
CA PRO A 49 -6.29 14.42 -13.22
C PRO A 49 -7.62 13.69 -13.39
N SER A 50 -8.26 13.81 -14.56
CA SER A 50 -9.49 13.07 -14.89
C SER A 50 -9.30 11.54 -14.84
N VAL A 51 -8.19 11.04 -15.38
CA VAL A 51 -7.87 9.60 -15.38
C VAL A 51 -7.52 9.12 -13.97
N LYS A 52 -6.83 9.96 -13.17
CA LYS A 52 -6.56 9.68 -11.75
C LYS A 52 -7.85 9.54 -10.94
N ARG A 53 -8.83 10.44 -11.13
CA ARG A 53 -10.17 10.38 -10.50
C ARG A 53 -10.91 9.10 -10.89
N ARG A 54 -10.93 8.75 -12.18
CA ARG A 54 -11.59 7.54 -12.70
C ARG A 54 -10.99 6.26 -12.10
N LYS A 55 -9.65 6.14 -12.07
CA LYS A 55 -8.97 4.97 -11.46
C LYS A 55 -9.26 4.87 -9.95
N LYS A 56 -9.25 5.98 -9.22
CA LYS A 56 -9.56 6.00 -7.78
C LYS A 56 -10.98 5.51 -7.50
N ALA A 57 -11.96 5.95 -8.28
CA ALA A 57 -13.35 5.51 -8.15
C ALA A 57 -13.53 4.01 -8.45
N ALA A 58 -12.94 3.52 -9.54
CA ALA A 58 -12.99 2.10 -9.91
C ALA A 58 -12.33 1.21 -8.84
N GLU A 59 -11.19 1.64 -8.31
CA GLU A 59 -10.48 0.93 -7.23
C GLU A 59 -11.30 0.89 -5.93
N ALA A 60 -11.94 1.99 -5.55
CA ALA A 60 -12.81 2.05 -4.38
C ALA A 60 -14.01 1.10 -4.52
N ALA A 61 -14.64 1.06 -5.70
CA ALA A 61 -15.72 0.13 -6.00
C ALA A 61 -15.25 -1.33 -5.89
N ARG A 62 -14.06 -1.66 -6.44
CA ARG A 62 -13.48 -3.00 -6.33
C ARG A 62 -13.20 -3.39 -4.87
N ARG A 63 -12.68 -2.46 -4.06
CA ARG A 63 -12.45 -2.69 -2.62
C ARG A 63 -13.75 -2.92 -1.85
N ARG A 64 -14.81 -2.15 -2.14
CA ARG A 64 -16.14 -2.34 -1.53
C ARG A 64 -16.71 -3.72 -1.85
N ARG A 65 -16.69 -4.13 -3.13
CA ARG A 65 -17.14 -5.46 -3.55
C ARG A 65 -16.35 -6.59 -2.88
N LYS A 66 -15.03 -6.41 -2.73
CA LYS A 66 -14.19 -7.40 -2.04
C LYS A 66 -14.53 -7.53 -0.55
N ARG A 67 -14.80 -6.42 0.14
CA ARG A 67 -15.21 -6.42 1.56
C ARG A 67 -16.57 -7.08 1.76
N ALA A 68 -17.57 -6.70 0.96
CA ALA A 68 -18.90 -7.32 1.01
C ALA A 68 -18.84 -8.84 0.81
N ARG A 69 -17.97 -9.32 -0.11
CA ARG A 69 -17.74 -10.77 -0.28
C ARG A 69 -17.08 -11.44 0.92
N MET A 70 -16.20 -10.74 1.65
CA MET A 70 -15.57 -11.30 2.86
C MET A 70 -16.53 -11.30 4.05
N GLU A 71 -17.42 -10.32 4.16
CA GLU A 71 -18.42 -10.24 5.24
C GLU A 71 -19.57 -11.23 5.06
N ALA A 72 -19.84 -11.64 3.82
CA ALA A 72 -20.87 -12.64 3.49
C ALA A 72 -20.38 -14.10 3.60
N VAL A 73 -19.11 -14.33 3.98
CA VAL A 73 -18.49 -15.65 4.17
C VAL A 73 -18.15 -15.80 5.64
#